data_AF-A0A7G2EQD7-F1
#
_entry.id   AF-A0A7G2EQD7-F1
#
_cell.length_a   1.000
_cell.length_b   1.000
_cell.length_c   1.000
_cell.angle_alpha   90.00
_cell.angle_beta   90.00
_cell.angle_gamma   90.00
#
_symmetry.space_group_name_H-M   'P 1'
#
loop_
_entity.id
_entity.type
_entity.pdbx_description
1 polymer ?
#
loop_
_entity_poly.entity_id
_entity_poly.type
_entity_poly.pdbx_seq_one_letter_code
_entity_poly.pdbx_strand_id
1 'polypeptide(L)' 'MASKQLSREELDEKAKQGETVVPGGTGGHSLEAQEHLAEGRSKGGQTRKEQLGHEERAEEEGIEIDESKFTNK' A
#
# COMPACT_ATOMS: atom_id res chain seq x y z
N MET A 1 -24.82 -13.41 5.34
CA MET A 1 -24.15 -12.65 6.42
C MET A 1 -23.94 -11.24 5.91
N ALA A 2 -24.88 -10.32 6.17
CA ALA A 2 -24.70 -8.92 5.82
C ALA A 2 -23.70 -8.34 6.82
N SER A 3 -22.46 -8.10 6.37
CA SER A 3 -21.48 -7.33 7.12
C SER A 3 -22.16 -6.06 7.59
N LYS A 4 -22.29 -5.87 8.91
CA LYS A 4 -22.73 -4.61 9.50
C LYS A 4 -21.80 -3.54 8.97
N GLN A 5 -22.26 -2.80 7.96
CA GLN A 5 -21.59 -1.59 7.53
C GLN A 5 -21.68 -0.65 8.73
N LEU A 6 -20.57 -0.56 9.48
CA LEU A 6 -20.41 0.46 10.51
C LEU A 6 -20.75 1.80 9.87
N SER A 7 -21.48 2.64 10.59
CA SER A 7 -21.81 3.95 10.05
C SER A 7 -20.52 4.72 9.80
N ARG A 8 -20.59 5.64 8.84
CA ARG A 8 -19.43 6.48 8.50
C ARG A 8 -18.93 7.25 9.73
N GLU A 9 -19.81 7.57 10.67
CA GLU A 9 -19.47 8.21 11.95
C GLU A 9 -18.73 7.25 12.90
N GLU A 10 -19.16 6.00 13.02
CA GLU A 10 -18.46 5.01 13.86
C GLU A 10 -17.03 4.77 13.39
N LEU A 11 -16.83 4.73 12.06
CA LEU A 11 -15.51 4.60 11.47
C LEU A 11 -14.65 5.85 11.70
N ASP A 12 -15.26 7.04 11.67
CA ASP A 12 -14.57 8.30 11.96
C ASP A 12 -14.14 8.40 13.43
N GLU A 13 -15.00 8.00 14.36
CA GLU A 13 -14.66 7.95 15.80
C GLU A 13 -13.52 6.97 16.10
N LYS A 14 -13.53 5.80 15.46
CA LYS A 14 -12.41 4.84 15.52
C LYS A 14 -11.12 5.44 14.97
N ALA A 15 -11.18 6.12 13.83
CA ALA A 15 -10.03 6.80 13.25
C ALA A 15 -9.48 7.89 14.18
N LYS A 16 -10.34 8.66 14.86
CA LYS A 16 -9.93 9.67 15.87
C LYS A 16 -9.18 9.05 17.04
N GLN A 17 -9.59 7.86 17.48
CA GLN A 17 -8.89 7.08 18.51
C GLN A 17 -7.52 6.54 18.03
N GLY A 18 -7.18 6.73 16.75
CA GLY A 18 -5.94 6.24 16.14
C GLY A 18 -6.07 4.83 15.56
N GLU A 19 -7.27 4.25 15.53
CA GLU A 19 -7.51 2.95 14.89
C GLU A 19 -7.42 3.08 13.38
N THR A 20 -6.80 2.11 12.70
CA THR A 20 -6.82 2.06 11.23
C THR A 20 -8.11 1.38 10.76
N VAL A 21 -8.98 2.15 10.12
CA VAL A 21 -10.25 1.70 9.54
C VAL A 21 -10.19 1.52 8.02
N VAL A 22 -9.18 2.11 7.36
CA VAL A 22 -8.89 1.90 5.93
C VAL A 22 -7.53 1.21 5.76
N PRO A 23 -7.48 0.01 5.15
CA PRO A 23 -6.22 -0.66 4.84
C PRO A 23 -5.29 0.23 3.99
N GLY A 24 -4.03 0.34 4.39
CA GLY A 24 -3.07 1.23 3.72
C GLY A 24 -3.23 2.71 4.05
N GLY A 25 -4.26 3.11 4.81
CA GLY A 25 -4.53 4.48 5.25
C GLY A 25 -3.94 4.87 6.61
N THR A 26 -3.07 4.05 7.19
CA THR A 26 -2.53 4.27 8.55
C THR A 26 -1.90 5.65 8.74
N GLY A 27 -2.27 6.32 9.84
CA GLY A 27 -1.75 7.63 10.26
C GLY A 27 -2.77 8.78 10.20
N GLY A 28 -3.94 8.59 9.60
CA GLY A 28 -5.02 9.58 9.58
C GLY A 28 -5.96 9.46 10.80
N HIS A 29 -6.36 10.59 11.38
CA HIS A 29 -7.30 10.67 12.51
C HIS A 29 -8.78 10.83 12.11
N SER A 30 -9.11 10.59 10.84
CA SER A 30 -10.47 10.58 10.31
C SER A 30 -10.57 9.52 9.22
N LEU A 31 -11.79 9.05 8.94
CA LEU A 31 -12.00 8.09 7.85
C LEU A 31 -11.48 8.64 6.52
N GLU A 32 -11.83 9.88 6.20
CA GLU A 32 -11.43 10.57 4.97
C GLU A 32 -9.91 10.73 4.86
N ALA A 33 -9.23 11.05 5.97
CA ALA A 33 -7.78 11.14 5.98
C ALA A 33 -7.12 9.79 5.68
N GLN A 34 -7.66 8.70 6.23
CA GLN A 34 -7.14 7.36 5.93
C GLN A 34 -7.44 6.94 4.49
N GLU A 35 -8.61 7.28 3.94
CA GLU A 35 -8.94 7.06 2.52
C GLU A 35 -7.92 7.75 1.59
N HIS A 36 -7.65 9.04 1.81
CA HIS A 36 -6.67 9.79 1.03
C HIS A 36 -5.24 9.24 1.16
N LEU A 37 -4.84 8.81 2.36
CA LEU A 37 -3.53 8.20 2.58
C LEU A 37 -3.39 6.87 1.83
N ALA A 38 -4.43 6.02 1.88
CA ALA A 38 -4.46 4.76 1.17
C ALA A 38 -4.40 4.96 -0.35
N GLU A 39 -5.16 5.92 -0.86
CA GLU A 39 -5.17 6.29 -2.28
C GLU A 39 -3.80 6.83 -2.72
N GLY A 40 -3.22 7.77 -1.97
CA GLY A 40 -1.92 8.35 -2.26
C GLY A 40 -0.79 7.31 -2.28
N ARG A 41 -0.79 6.36 -1.35
CA ARG A 41 0.18 5.26 -1.31
C ARG A 41 -0.01 4.27 -2.46
N SER A 42 -1.25 3.97 -2.82
CA SER A 42 -1.54 3.11 -3.97
C SER A 42 -1.04 3.73 -5.26
N LYS A 43 -1.34 5.02 -5.47
CA LYS A 43 -0.84 5.79 -6.63
C LYS A 43 0.68 5.90 -6.63
N GLY A 44 1.31 6.17 -5.49
CA GLY A 44 2.77 6.23 -5.36
C GLY A 44 3.46 4.89 -5.66
N GLY A 45 2.84 3.77 -5.29
CA GLY A 45 3.32 2.43 -5.64
C GLY A 45 3.19 2.14 -7.14
N GLN A 46 2.11 2.60 -7.78
CA GLN A 46 1.92 2.49 -9.22
C GLN A 46 2.88 3.38 -10.00
N THR A 47 3.08 4.64 -9.63
CA THR A 47 4.08 5.51 -10.28
C THR A 47 5.49 5.00 -10.09
N ARG A 48 5.79 4.32 -8.97
CA ARG A 48 7.05 3.59 -8.80
C ARG A 48 7.12 2.38 -9.73
N LYS A 49 6.07 1.59 -9.87
CA LYS A 49 6.04 0.47 -10.85
C LYS A 49 6.17 0.96 -12.30
N GLU A 50 5.50 2.04 -12.65
CA GLU A 50 5.53 2.64 -14.00
C GLU A 50 6.91 3.24 -14.32
N GLN A 51 7.53 3.96 -13.37
CA GLN A 51 8.92 4.46 -13.51
C GLN A 51 9.96 3.36 -13.41
N LEU A 52 9.67 2.27 -12.69
CA LEU A 52 10.56 1.14 -12.62
C LEU A 52 10.43 0.19 -13.81
N GLY A 53 9.47 0.41 -14.72
CA GLY A 53 9.25 -0.48 -15.86
C GLY A 53 8.83 -1.88 -15.42
N HIS A 54 8.30 -2.63 -16.37
CA HIS A 54 7.98 -4.03 -16.18
C HIS A 54 9.17 -4.85 -15.64
N GLU A 55 8.83 -6.03 -15.15
CA GLU A 55 9.56 -7.04 -14.37
C GLU A 55 10.90 -7.55 -14.97
N GLU A 56 11.58 -6.80 -15.83
CA GLU A 56 12.70 -7.27 -16.65
C GLU A 56 13.90 -6.31 -16.70
N ARG A 57 14.05 -5.38 -15.73
CA ARG A 57 15.19 -4.45 -15.68
C ARG A 57 16.57 -5.13 -15.63
N ALA A 58 16.65 -6.38 -15.21
CA ALA A 58 17.91 -7.11 -15.16
C ALA A 58 18.32 -7.69 -16.53
N GLU A 59 17.35 -8.14 -17.32
CA GLU A 59 17.61 -8.75 -18.62
C GLU A 59 17.92 -7.69 -19.70
N GLU A 60 17.26 -6.53 -19.65
CA GLU A 60 17.43 -5.46 -20.64
C GLU A 60 18.76 -4.70 -20.48
N GLU A 61 19.28 -4.52 -19.25
CA GLU A 61 20.57 -3.87 -18.99
C GLU A 61 21.77 -4.83 -18.99
N GLY A 62 21.55 -6.12 -19.29
CA GLY A 62 22.63 -7.13 -19.28
C GLY A 62 23.28 -7.29 -17.91
N ILE A 63 22.53 -7.05 -16.83
CA ILE A 63 23.02 -7.18 -15.47
C ILE A 63 23.01 -8.67 -15.13
N GLU A 64 24.19 -9.29 -15.12
CA GLU A 64 24.34 -10.68 -14.70
C GLU A 64 23.89 -10.82 -13.23
N ILE A 65 22.73 -11.47 -13.03
CA ILE A 65 22.26 -11.84 -11.70
C ILE A 65 23.07 -13.07 -11.25
N ASP A 66 23.98 -12.86 -10.30
CA ASP A 66 24.68 -13.96 -9.62
C ASP A 66 23.71 -14.69 -8.68
N GLU A 67 23.15 -15.80 -9.17
CA GLU A 67 22.21 -16.65 -8.44
C GLU A 67 22.79 -17.21 -7.12
N SER A 68 24.12 -17.29 -6.97
CA SER A 68 24.75 -17.78 -5.75
C SER A 68 24.47 -16.87 -4.54
N LYS A 69 24.14 -15.59 -4.78
CA LYS A 69 23.79 -14.60 -3.75
C LYS A 69 22.44 -14.85 -3.08
N PHE A 70 21.56 -15.62 -3.70
CA PHE A 70 20.22 -15.91 -3.20
C PHE A 70 20.09 -17.30 -2.58
N THR A 71 21.18 -18.09 -2.59
CA THR A 71 21.20 -19.39 -1.93
C THR A 71 21.47 -19.21 -0.44
N ASN A 72 20.54 -19.63 0.40
CA ASN A 72 20.75 -19.74 1.84
C ASN A 72 21.42 -21.08 2.10
N LYS A 73 22.74 -21.08 2.26
CA LYS A 73 23.56 -22.27 2.49
C LYS A 73 23.88 -22.41 3.97
#